data_AF-A0AAD9KSY0-F1
#
_entry.id   AF-A0AAD9KSY0-F1
#
_cell.length_a   1.000
_cell.length_b   1.000
_cell.length_c   1.000
_cell.angle_alpha   90.00
_cell.angle_beta   90.00
_cell.angle_gamma   90.00
#
_symmetry.space_group_name_H-M   'P 1'
#
loop_
_entity.id
_entity.type
_entity.pdbx_description
1 polymer ?
#
loop_
_entity_poly.entity_id
_entity_poly.type
_entity_poly.pdbx_seq_one_letter_code
_entity_poly.pdbx_strand_id
1 'polypeptide(L)'
;MHPSIHPSIHPSIIHPSIHPSILYWQTYTISRLWDDYKKRTEKQRKVPRILTLERTISLIEQFAAFLFWQDETSQAEGGVFSILDNLYRFMRERYLLEEISFFAAYDLLSAIAEYSNTNKLIWLLAQVLVGNLDGAVFRYLLLMGDFIDCVNWHEAKDFGAFAEVVYPFLNVSSFRHLFSFLPAIRNG
;
A
#
# COMPACT_ATOMS: atom_id res chain seq x y z
N MET A 1 26.40 -1.55 54.77
CA MET A 1 25.91 -2.41 53.68
C MET A 1 24.61 -1.81 53.16
N HIS A 2 24.59 -1.37 51.91
CA HIS A 2 23.41 -0.77 51.27
C HIS A 2 23.20 -1.55 49.97
N PRO A 3 22.02 -2.17 49.71
CA PRO A 3 21.79 -2.86 48.46
C PRO A 3 21.39 -1.84 47.38
N SER A 4 22.14 -1.82 46.28
CA SER A 4 21.78 -1.10 45.05
C SER A 4 20.84 -1.99 44.24
N ILE A 5 19.61 -1.54 44.02
CA ILE A 5 18.67 -2.18 43.08
C ILE A 5 18.75 -1.42 41.77
N HIS A 6 19.37 -2.02 40.75
CA HIS A 6 19.24 -1.58 39.37
C HIS A 6 17.91 -2.11 38.80
N PRO A 7 17.03 -1.28 38.22
CA PRO A 7 15.92 -1.79 37.43
C PRO A 7 16.44 -2.25 36.06
N SER A 8 16.40 -3.56 35.82
CA SER A 8 16.58 -4.13 34.48
C SER A 8 15.37 -3.78 33.62
N ILE A 9 15.51 -2.81 32.73
CA ILE A 9 14.53 -2.53 31.68
C ILE A 9 14.87 -3.46 30.50
N HIS A 10 14.18 -4.59 30.41
CA HIS A 10 14.15 -5.36 29.17
C HIS A 10 13.36 -4.56 28.12
N PRO A 11 13.87 -4.35 26.89
CA PRO A 11 13.05 -3.85 25.81
C PRO A 11 12.08 -4.97 25.42
N SER A 12 10.82 -4.82 25.81
CA SER A 12 9.74 -5.61 25.25
C SER A 12 9.59 -5.22 23.78
N ILE A 13 10.26 -5.96 22.90
CA ILE A 13 9.99 -5.91 21.46
C ILE A 13 8.59 -6.49 21.28
N ILE A 14 7.58 -5.61 21.17
CA ILE A 14 6.24 -5.99 20.75
C ILE A 14 6.37 -6.39 19.27
N HIS A 15 6.56 -7.69 19.03
CA HIS A 15 6.23 -8.24 17.71
C HIS A 15 4.73 -8.03 17.52
N PRO A 16 4.28 -7.31 16.47
CA PRO A 16 2.87 -7.30 16.15
C PRO A 16 2.47 -8.75 15.88
N SER A 17 1.58 -9.32 16.72
CA SER A 17 0.97 -10.61 16.47
C SER A 17 0.11 -10.51 15.21
N ILE A 18 0.73 -10.75 14.05
CA ILE A 18 0.00 -10.96 12.80
C ILE A 18 -0.76 -12.27 12.98
N HIS A 19 -2.07 -12.16 13.17
CA HIS A 19 -2.95 -13.31 13.39
C HIS A 19 -2.78 -14.32 12.23
N PRO A 20 -2.77 -15.65 12.49
CA PRO A 20 -2.59 -16.67 11.45
C PRO A 20 -3.54 -16.51 10.26
N SER A 21 -4.76 -16.02 10.52
CA SER A 21 -5.74 -15.69 9.49
C SER A 21 -5.20 -14.71 8.45
N ILE A 22 -4.47 -13.66 8.85
CA ILE A 22 -3.92 -12.64 7.95
C ILE A 22 -2.91 -13.27 6.98
N LEU A 23 -2.05 -14.18 7.45
CA LEU A 23 -1.08 -14.89 6.60
C LEU A 23 -1.76 -15.80 5.57
N TYR A 24 -2.85 -16.48 5.95
CA TYR A 24 -3.64 -17.27 5.01
C TYR A 24 -4.30 -16.39 3.93
N TRP A 25 -4.89 -15.26 4.32
CA TRP A 25 -5.47 -14.29 3.38
C TRP A 25 -4.45 -13.71 2.42
N GLN A 26 -3.24 -13.45 2.92
CA GLN A 26 -2.13 -12.97 2.12
C GLN A 26 -1.71 -14.00 1.06
N THR A 27 -1.52 -15.24 1.48
CA THR A 27 -1.18 -16.35 0.58
C THR A 27 -2.24 -16.54 -0.52
N TYR A 28 -3.53 -16.45 -0.15
CA TYR A 28 -4.65 -16.52 -1.09
C TYR A 28 -4.64 -15.36 -2.10
N THR A 29 -4.43 -14.12 -1.62
CA THR A 29 -4.35 -12.91 -2.45
C THR A 29 -3.24 -13.04 -3.48
N ILE A 30 -2.05 -13.44 -3.03
CA ILE A 30 -0.90 -13.62 -3.93
C ILE A 30 -1.14 -14.75 -4.94
N SER A 31 -1.77 -15.87 -4.53
CA SER A 31 -2.14 -16.94 -5.47
C SER A 31 -3.05 -16.41 -6.57
N ARG A 32 -4.08 -15.63 -6.24
CA ARG A 32 -5.00 -15.05 -7.23
C ARG A 32 -4.30 -14.12 -8.22
N LEU A 33 -3.35 -13.30 -7.77
CA LEU A 33 -2.54 -12.47 -8.66
C LEU A 33 -1.78 -13.31 -9.69
N TRP A 34 -1.15 -14.40 -9.23
CA TRP A 34 -0.40 -15.29 -10.12
C TRP A 34 -1.30 -16.11 -11.05
N ASP A 35 -2.49 -16.51 -10.59
CA ASP A 35 -3.47 -17.21 -11.42
C ASP A 35 -3.97 -16.31 -12.56
N ASP A 36 -4.21 -15.02 -12.29
CA ASP A 36 -4.53 -14.04 -13.33
C ASP A 36 -3.35 -13.83 -14.30
N TYR A 37 -2.13 -13.66 -13.80
CA TYR A 37 -0.93 -13.51 -14.64
C TYR A 37 -0.78 -14.69 -15.62
N LYS A 38 -0.89 -15.93 -15.13
CA LYS A 38 -0.77 -17.15 -15.94
C LYS A 38 -1.87 -17.29 -16.99
N LYS A 39 -3.06 -16.71 -16.76
CA LYS A 39 -4.14 -16.67 -17.76
C LYS A 39 -3.84 -15.71 -18.90
N ARG A 40 -3.03 -14.67 -18.65
CA ARG A 40 -2.73 -13.62 -19.64
C ARG A 40 -1.52 -13.95 -20.49
N THR A 41 -0.58 -14.72 -19.98
CA THR A 41 0.66 -15.00 -20.69
C THR A 41 1.36 -16.26 -20.20
N GLU A 42 2.09 -16.92 -21.12
CA GLU A 42 3.04 -17.99 -20.78
C GLU A 42 4.44 -17.43 -20.45
N LYS A 43 4.67 -16.12 -20.68
CA LYS A 43 5.96 -15.48 -20.47
C LYS A 43 6.23 -15.37 -18.96
N GLN A 44 7.32 -15.96 -18.50
CA GLN A 44 7.75 -15.86 -17.10
C GLN A 44 9.27 -15.80 -17.01
N ARG A 45 9.79 -15.15 -15.96
CA ARG A 45 11.22 -15.20 -15.67
C ARG A 45 11.54 -16.45 -14.85
N LYS A 46 12.70 -17.07 -15.12
CA LYS A 46 13.26 -18.11 -14.23
C LYS A 46 13.64 -17.52 -12.86
N VAL A 47 14.14 -16.29 -12.87
CA VAL A 47 14.47 -15.50 -11.68
C VAL A 47 13.95 -14.08 -11.88
N PRO A 48 13.06 -13.57 -11.01
CA PRO A 48 12.56 -12.21 -11.12
C PRO A 48 13.70 -11.19 -10.95
N ARG A 49 13.60 -10.05 -11.64
CA ARG A 49 14.45 -8.92 -11.35
C ARG A 49 13.98 -8.31 -10.02
N ILE A 50 14.87 -8.33 -9.03
CA ILE A 50 14.56 -7.78 -7.71
C ILE A 50 14.30 -6.27 -7.84
N LEU A 51 13.13 -5.82 -7.38
CA LEU A 51 12.81 -4.42 -7.16
C LEU A 51 13.01 -4.11 -5.69
N THR A 52 13.68 -3.00 -5.36
CA THR A 52 13.75 -2.52 -3.97
C THR A 52 12.37 -2.04 -3.51
N LEU A 53 12.17 -1.95 -2.19
CA LEU A 53 10.93 -1.42 -1.62
C LEU A 53 10.63 -0.01 -2.16
N GLU A 54 11.61 0.90 -2.13
CA GLU A 54 11.50 2.26 -2.67
C GLU A 54 11.10 2.26 -4.14
N ARG A 55 11.72 1.39 -4.95
CA ARG A 55 11.39 1.30 -6.37
C ARG A 55 9.99 0.75 -6.60
N THR A 56 9.56 -0.18 -5.75
CA THR A 56 8.23 -0.77 -5.79
C THR A 56 7.18 0.30 -5.48
N ILE A 57 7.37 1.07 -4.41
CA ILE A 57 6.49 2.18 -4.03
C ILE A 57 6.43 3.23 -5.16
N SER A 58 7.58 3.63 -5.70
CA SER A 58 7.64 4.60 -6.80
C SER A 58 6.89 4.13 -8.07
N LEU A 59 6.91 2.83 -8.38
CA LEU A 59 6.14 2.28 -9.49
C LEU A 59 4.64 2.25 -9.18
N ILE A 60 4.27 2.00 -7.93
CA ILE A 60 2.88 2.02 -7.46
C ILE A 60 2.31 3.44 -7.53
N GLU A 61 3.08 4.45 -7.14
CA GLU A 61 2.71 5.87 -7.26
C GLU A 61 2.53 6.28 -8.73
N GLN A 62 3.44 5.87 -9.61
CA GLN A 62 3.29 6.09 -11.06
C GLN A 62 2.05 5.41 -11.64
N PHE A 63 1.74 4.19 -11.17
CA PHE A 63 0.52 3.50 -11.54
C PHE A 63 -0.74 4.23 -11.02
N ALA A 64 -0.69 4.80 -9.82
CA ALA A 64 -1.79 5.59 -9.30
C ALA A 64 -2.03 6.88 -10.10
N ALA A 65 -0.96 7.59 -10.46
CA ALA A 65 -1.04 8.75 -11.34
C ALA A 65 -1.63 8.37 -12.71
N PHE A 66 -1.26 7.20 -13.24
CA PHE A 66 -1.87 6.65 -14.45
C PHE A 66 -3.38 6.41 -14.29
N LEU A 67 -3.84 5.85 -13.17
CA LEU A 67 -5.27 5.66 -12.90
C LEU A 67 -6.04 6.99 -12.85
N PHE A 68 -5.44 8.02 -12.25
CA PHE A 68 -6.03 9.36 -12.19
C PHE A 68 -6.16 9.97 -13.59
N TRP A 69 -5.09 9.90 -14.39
CA TRP A 69 -5.10 10.40 -15.76
C TRP A 69 -6.10 9.66 -16.65
N GLN A 70 -6.25 8.34 -16.46
CA GLN A 70 -7.26 7.57 -17.17
C GLN A 70 -8.67 8.07 -16.81
N ASP A 71 -9.00 8.37 -15.56
CA ASP A 71 -10.34 8.87 -15.23
C ASP A 71 -10.69 10.19 -15.93
N GLU A 72 -9.71 11.11 -16.05
CA GLU A 72 -9.89 12.39 -16.75
C GLU A 72 -10.10 12.20 -18.26
N THR A 73 -9.46 11.19 -18.84
CA THR A 73 -9.45 10.94 -20.29
C THR A 73 -10.43 9.86 -20.76
N SER A 74 -10.93 9.00 -19.85
CA SER A 74 -11.79 7.83 -20.15
C SER A 74 -13.24 8.17 -20.45
N GLN A 75 -13.65 9.44 -20.40
CA GLN A 75 -14.98 9.83 -20.87
C GLN A 75 -15.20 9.58 -22.38
N ALA A 76 -14.14 9.24 -23.15
CA ALA A 76 -14.19 9.03 -24.60
C ALA A 76 -14.22 7.55 -25.06
N GLU A 77 -13.72 6.59 -24.27
CA GLU A 77 -13.59 5.18 -24.68
C GLU A 77 -14.27 4.27 -23.65
N GLY A 78 -15.53 3.89 -23.92
CA GLY A 78 -16.49 3.27 -22.97
C GLY A 78 -16.19 1.85 -22.46
N GLY A 79 -14.96 1.53 -22.07
CA GLY A 79 -14.60 0.28 -21.38
C GLY A 79 -14.53 0.46 -19.86
N VAL A 80 -15.30 -0.32 -19.10
CA VAL A 80 -15.10 -0.45 -17.64
C VAL A 80 -13.95 -1.42 -17.40
N PHE A 81 -12.80 -0.91 -16.98
CA PHE A 81 -11.60 -1.72 -16.69
C PHE A 81 -11.43 -1.92 -15.19
N SER A 82 -11.07 -3.14 -14.77
CA SER A 82 -10.65 -3.37 -13.39
C SER A 82 -9.32 -2.66 -13.09
N ILE A 83 -8.97 -2.48 -11.81
CA ILE A 83 -7.66 -1.93 -11.45
C ILE A 83 -6.53 -2.83 -11.94
N LEU A 84 -6.72 -4.15 -11.96
CA LEU A 84 -5.75 -5.09 -12.50
C LEU A 84 -5.59 -4.97 -14.02
N ASP A 85 -6.69 -4.79 -14.77
CA ASP A 85 -6.60 -4.55 -16.21
C ASP A 85 -5.88 -3.23 -16.51
N ASN A 86 -6.12 -2.20 -15.71
CA ASN A 86 -5.39 -0.95 -15.79
C ASN A 86 -3.91 -1.12 -15.45
N LEU A 87 -3.53 -2.01 -14.53
CA LEU A 87 -2.12 -2.32 -14.27
C LEU A 87 -1.42 -2.87 -15.53
N TYR A 88 -2.06 -3.81 -16.24
CA TYR A 88 -1.50 -4.33 -17.49
C TYR A 88 -1.53 -3.32 -18.63
N ARG A 89 -2.51 -2.41 -18.68
CA ARG A 89 -2.49 -1.27 -19.61
C ARG A 89 -1.31 -0.34 -19.31
N PHE A 90 -1.13 0.05 -18.06
CA PHE A 90 0.02 0.84 -17.60
C PHE A 90 1.35 0.20 -18.01
N MET A 91 1.49 -1.13 -17.82
CA MET A 91 2.70 -1.83 -18.25
C MET A 91 2.90 -1.81 -19.77
N ARG A 92 1.84 -2.01 -20.56
CA ARG A 92 1.93 -1.97 -22.02
C ARG A 92 2.29 -0.59 -22.54
N GLU A 93 1.64 0.46 -22.04
CA GLU A 93 1.89 1.84 -22.42
C GLU A 93 3.31 2.29 -22.03
N ARG A 94 3.82 1.81 -20.89
CA ARG A 94 5.16 2.14 -20.41
C ARG A 94 6.27 1.44 -21.20
N TYR A 95 6.12 0.16 -21.53
CA TYR A 95 7.20 -0.66 -22.06
C TYR A 95 7.15 -0.87 -23.58
N LEU A 96 6.02 -0.57 -24.23
CA LEU A 96 5.74 -0.63 -25.67
C LEU A 96 5.83 -2.03 -26.31
N LEU A 97 6.76 -2.87 -25.87
CA LEU A 97 6.93 -4.26 -26.27
C LEU A 97 6.17 -5.18 -25.31
N GLU A 98 5.27 -5.98 -25.85
CA GLU A 98 4.38 -6.86 -25.09
C GLU A 98 5.15 -7.81 -24.15
N GLU A 99 6.19 -8.47 -24.65
CA GLU A 99 7.00 -9.38 -23.83
C GLU A 99 7.67 -8.68 -22.65
N ILE A 100 8.20 -7.47 -22.88
CA ILE A 100 8.83 -6.66 -21.83
C ILE A 100 7.80 -6.22 -20.80
N SER A 101 6.59 -5.86 -21.25
CA SER A 101 5.49 -5.48 -20.35
C SER A 101 5.11 -6.62 -19.40
N PHE A 102 5.05 -7.86 -19.90
CA PHE A 102 4.78 -9.03 -19.08
C PHE A 102 5.93 -9.34 -18.13
N PHE A 103 7.19 -9.27 -18.58
CA PHE A 103 8.33 -9.45 -17.68
C PHE A 103 8.40 -8.37 -16.58
N ALA A 104 8.08 -7.12 -16.90
CA ALA A 104 8.02 -6.04 -15.91
C ALA A 104 6.84 -6.24 -14.94
N ALA A 105 5.68 -6.69 -15.43
CA ALA A 105 4.55 -7.05 -14.59
C ALA A 105 4.93 -8.21 -13.64
N TYR A 106 5.62 -9.24 -14.14
CA TYR A 106 6.12 -10.34 -13.31
C TYR A 106 7.04 -9.85 -12.19
N ASP A 107 7.97 -8.95 -12.51
CA ASP A 107 8.90 -8.36 -11.54
C ASP A 107 8.14 -7.55 -10.47
N LEU A 108 7.14 -6.75 -10.87
CA LEU A 108 6.31 -6.00 -9.94
C LEU A 108 5.43 -6.90 -9.05
N LEU A 109 4.76 -7.91 -9.62
CA LEU A 109 3.94 -8.86 -8.86
C LEU A 109 4.79 -9.66 -7.86
N SER A 110 6.02 -10.01 -8.23
CA SER A 110 6.99 -10.62 -7.30
C SER A 110 7.33 -9.69 -6.15
N ALA A 111 7.56 -8.40 -6.41
CA ALA A 111 7.83 -7.42 -5.37
C ALA A 111 6.61 -7.16 -4.47
N ILE A 112 5.40 -7.16 -5.03
CA ILE A 112 4.15 -7.06 -4.26
C ILE A 112 4.00 -8.27 -3.32
N ALA A 113 4.27 -9.48 -3.82
CA ALA A 113 4.25 -10.69 -3.01
C ALA A 113 5.23 -10.61 -1.84
N GLU A 114 6.45 -10.13 -2.09
CA GLU A 114 7.51 -9.98 -1.10
C GLU A 114 7.16 -8.94 -0.02
N TYR A 115 6.77 -7.73 -0.44
CA TYR A 115 6.65 -6.60 0.48
C TYR A 115 5.26 -6.41 1.09
N SER A 116 4.23 -7.12 0.61
CA SER A 116 2.88 -6.99 1.16
C SER A 116 2.81 -7.37 2.65
N ASN A 117 3.69 -8.24 3.16
CA ASN A 117 3.68 -8.63 4.58
C ASN A 117 4.12 -7.49 5.51
N THR A 118 4.95 -6.58 4.99
CA THR A 118 5.65 -5.55 5.79
C THR A 118 5.20 -4.13 5.46
N ASN A 119 4.63 -3.91 4.27
CA ASN A 119 4.18 -2.62 3.82
C ASN A 119 2.65 -2.61 3.54
N LYS A 120 1.93 -1.80 4.31
CA LYS A 120 0.45 -1.72 4.24
C LYS A 120 -0.07 -1.17 2.91
N LEU A 121 0.63 -0.22 2.28
CA LEU A 121 0.23 0.32 0.98
C LEU A 121 0.28 -0.78 -0.09
N ILE A 122 1.36 -1.56 -0.11
CA ILE A 122 1.55 -2.68 -1.04
C ILE A 122 0.51 -3.78 -0.79
N TRP A 123 0.22 -4.09 0.48
CA TRP A 123 -0.85 -5.02 0.83
C TRP A 123 -2.22 -4.56 0.34
N LEU A 124 -2.58 -3.30 0.57
CA LEU A 124 -3.86 -2.73 0.13
C LEU A 124 -3.99 -2.75 -1.39
N LEU A 125 -2.92 -2.37 -2.11
CA LEU A 125 -2.90 -2.51 -3.57
C LEU A 125 -3.13 -3.96 -3.99
N ALA A 126 -2.48 -4.94 -3.37
CA ALA A 126 -2.68 -6.35 -3.70
C ALA A 126 -4.14 -6.79 -3.51
N GLN A 127 -4.80 -6.34 -2.43
CA GLN A 127 -6.23 -6.61 -2.20
C GLN A 127 -7.11 -5.98 -3.28
N VAL A 128 -6.82 -4.75 -3.70
CA VAL A 128 -7.55 -4.06 -4.76
C VAL A 128 -7.35 -4.75 -6.11
N LEU A 129 -6.13 -5.16 -6.43
CA LEU A 129 -5.81 -5.85 -7.69
C LEU A 129 -6.58 -7.16 -7.84
N VAL A 130 -6.80 -7.92 -6.76
CA VAL A 130 -7.60 -9.16 -6.84
C VAL A 130 -9.10 -8.96 -6.63
N GLY A 131 -9.55 -7.70 -6.49
CA GLY A 131 -10.95 -7.34 -6.30
C GLY A 131 -11.51 -7.64 -4.90
N ASN A 132 -10.66 -7.83 -3.88
CA ASN A 132 -11.11 -7.95 -2.49
C ASN A 132 -11.49 -6.59 -1.90
N LEU A 133 -10.93 -5.50 -2.44
CA LEU A 133 -11.26 -4.11 -2.11
C LEU A 133 -11.57 -3.32 -3.38
N ASP A 134 -12.42 -2.30 -3.26
CA ASP A 134 -12.73 -1.38 -4.35
C ASP A 134 -11.54 -0.48 -4.69
N GLY A 135 -11.37 -0.12 -5.96
CA GLY A 135 -10.31 0.77 -6.42
C GLY A 135 -10.34 2.15 -5.76
N ALA A 136 -11.51 2.63 -5.37
CA ALA A 136 -11.68 3.88 -4.62
C ALA A 136 -10.92 3.87 -3.29
N VAL A 137 -10.75 2.72 -2.64
CA VAL A 137 -10.01 2.60 -1.36
C VAL A 137 -8.55 2.96 -1.57
N PHE A 138 -7.93 2.46 -2.64
CA PHE A 138 -6.53 2.74 -2.94
C PHE A 138 -6.31 4.22 -3.31
N ARG A 139 -7.21 4.80 -4.11
CA ARG A 139 -7.17 6.23 -4.47
C ARG A 139 -7.32 7.14 -3.25
N TYR A 140 -8.26 6.79 -2.37
CA TYR A 140 -8.48 7.52 -1.13
C TYR A 140 -7.22 7.57 -0.25
N LEU A 141 -6.52 6.45 -0.12
CA LEU A 141 -5.30 6.39 0.70
C LEU A 141 -4.17 7.26 0.16
N LEU A 142 -3.98 7.29 -1.16
CA LEU A 142 -2.97 8.13 -1.78
C LEU A 142 -3.31 9.61 -1.64
N LEU A 143 -4.57 9.98 -1.89
CA LEU A 143 -5.06 11.35 -1.67
C LEU A 143 -4.86 11.80 -0.22
N MET A 144 -5.15 10.90 0.74
CA MET A 144 -4.91 11.19 2.16
C MET A 144 -3.42 11.34 2.48
N GLY A 145 -2.54 10.58 1.82
CA GLY A 145 -1.08 10.77 1.91
C GLY A 145 -0.66 12.16 1.45
N ASP A 146 -1.11 12.58 0.27
CA ASP A 146 -0.83 13.91 -0.29
C ASP A 146 -1.32 15.03 0.64
N PHE A 147 -2.53 14.89 1.21
CA PHE A 147 -3.06 15.85 2.17
C PHE A 147 -2.22 15.92 3.45
N ILE A 148 -1.74 14.79 3.95
CA ILE A 148 -0.89 14.75 5.14
C ILE A 148 0.44 15.47 4.86
N ASP A 149 1.02 15.28 3.67
CA ASP A 149 2.29 15.90 3.29
C ASP A 149 2.16 17.39 2.95
N CYS A 150 0.95 17.85 2.58
CA CYS A 150 0.66 19.27 2.35
C CYS A 150 0.50 20.10 3.64
N VAL A 151 0.37 19.47 4.80
CA VAL A 151 0.20 20.15 6.08
C VAL A 151 1.55 20.28 6.79
N ASN A 152 1.91 21.51 7.18
CA ASN A 152 3.07 21.74 8.01
C ASN A 152 2.72 21.45 9.49
N TRP A 153 3.05 20.24 9.95
CA TRP A 153 2.76 19.79 11.31
C TRP A 153 3.71 20.44 12.31
N HIS A 154 3.18 21.25 13.23
CA HIS A 154 3.98 21.86 14.30
C HIS A 154 3.84 21.10 15.62
N GLU A 155 2.64 20.59 15.91
CA GLU A 155 2.32 19.91 17.15
C GLU A 155 1.40 18.69 16.90
N ALA A 156 1.41 17.70 17.81
CA ALA A 156 0.54 16.53 17.68
C ALA A 156 -0.97 16.88 17.68
N LYS A 157 -1.35 18.03 18.26
CA LYS A 157 -2.72 18.55 18.24
C LYS A 157 -3.19 18.94 16.82
N ASP A 158 -2.25 19.29 15.93
CA ASP A 158 -2.56 19.70 14.56
C ASP A 158 -3.16 18.52 13.79
N PHE A 159 -2.69 17.29 14.05
CA PHE A 159 -3.29 16.07 13.51
C PHE A 159 -4.74 15.88 13.98
N GLY A 160 -5.05 16.28 15.22
CA GLY A 160 -6.44 16.27 15.72
C GLY A 160 -7.32 17.25 14.97
N ALA A 161 -6.88 18.49 14.80
CA ALA A 161 -7.60 19.47 14.02
C ALA A 161 -7.80 19.01 12.56
N PHE A 162 -6.77 18.45 11.93
CA PHE A 162 -6.87 17.87 10.59
C PHE A 162 -7.88 16.72 10.53
N ALA A 163 -7.80 15.78 11.47
CA ALA A 163 -8.70 14.63 11.50
C ALA A 163 -10.16 15.04 11.75
N GLU A 164 -10.41 16.06 12.56
CA GLU A 164 -11.75 16.64 12.76
C GLU A 164 -12.30 17.27 11.48
N VAL A 165 -11.45 17.92 10.68
CA VAL A 165 -11.86 18.53 9.40
C VAL A 165 -12.12 17.47 8.33
N VAL A 166 -11.24 16.47 8.19
CA VAL A 166 -11.37 15.43 7.16
C VAL A 166 -12.44 14.40 7.52
N TYR A 167 -12.62 14.11 8.80
CA TYR A 167 -13.58 13.14 9.31
C TYR A 167 -14.55 13.78 10.32
N PRO A 168 -15.40 14.74 9.88
CA PRO A 168 -16.27 15.52 10.78
C PRO A 168 -17.33 14.67 11.49
N PHE A 169 -17.53 13.42 11.05
CA PHE A 169 -18.44 12.44 11.63
C PHE A 169 -17.80 11.61 12.75
N LEU A 170 -16.49 11.67 12.94
CA LEU A 170 -15.81 11.02 14.06
C LEU A 170 -15.81 11.96 15.26
N ASN A 171 -16.35 11.50 16.40
CA ASN A 171 -16.34 12.27 17.65
C ASN A 171 -14.90 12.46 18.13
N VAL A 172 -14.58 13.65 18.66
CA VAL A 172 -13.29 14.00 19.32
C VAL A 172 -12.85 12.93 20.34
N SER A 173 -13.80 12.28 21.03
CA SER A 173 -13.52 11.17 21.95
C SER A 173 -12.98 9.91 21.27
N SER A 174 -13.34 9.65 20.01
CA SER A 174 -12.86 8.53 19.20
C SER A 174 -11.38 8.68 18.83
N PHE A 175 -10.88 9.91 18.70
CA PHE A 175 -9.48 10.16 18.38
C PHE A 175 -8.54 10.07 19.60
N ARG A 176 -9.03 10.20 20.83
CA ARG A 176 -8.18 10.11 22.05
C ARG A 176 -7.40 8.81 22.13
N HIS A 177 -7.99 7.69 21.69
CA HIS A 177 -7.30 6.41 21.64
C HIS A 177 -6.19 6.41 20.58
N LEU A 178 -6.42 7.03 19.41
CA LEU A 178 -5.41 7.21 18.35
C LEU A 178 -4.22 8.06 18.84
N PHE A 179 -4.47 9.12 19.60
CA PHE A 179 -3.41 9.95 20.22
C PHE A 179 -2.61 9.23 21.30
N SER A 180 -3.21 8.27 22.01
CA SER A 180 -2.51 7.47 23.02
C SER A 180 -1.47 6.50 22.43
N PHE A 181 -1.58 6.18 21.14
CA PHE A 181 -0.66 5.32 20.39
C PHE A 181 0.43 6.09 19.63
N LEU A 182 0.53 7.41 19.79
CA LEU A 182 1.58 8.24 19.17
C LEU A 182 2.69 8.65 20.18
N PRO A 183 3.47 7.73 20.78
CA PRO A 183 4.69 8.12 21.49
C PRO A 183 5.87 8.42 20.53
N ALA A 184 5.64 8.68 19.24
CA ALA A 184 6.70 8.78 18.22
C ALA A 184 6.80 10.13 17.46
N ILE A 185 5.93 11.11 17.70
CA ILE A 185 6.11 12.48 17.15
C ILE A 185 6.84 13.38 18.16
N ARG A 186 7.80 12.83 18.91
CA ARG A 186 8.49 13.57 19.97
C ARG A 186 9.99 13.33 20.03
N ASN A 187 10.65 13.10 18.90
CA ASN A 187 12.11 13.27 18.79
C ASN A 187 12.49 13.58 17.33
N GLY A 188 12.27 14.84 16.95
CA GLY A 188 12.82 15.52 15.78
C GLY A 188 12.91 16.99 16.15
#